data_AF-T0Z9X8-F1
#
_entry.id   AF-T0Z9X8-F1
#
_cell.length_a   1.000
_cell.length_b   1.000
_cell.length_c   1.000
_cell.angle_alpha   90.00
_cell.angle_beta   90.00
_cell.angle_gamma   90.00
#
_symmetry.space_group_name_H-M   'P 1'
#
loop_
_entity.id
_entity.type
_entity.pdbx_description
1 polymer ?
#
loop_
_entity_poly.entity_id
_entity_poly.type
_entity_poly.pdbx_seq_one_letter_code
_entity_poly.pdbx_strand_id
1 'polypeptide(L)'
;MNVDPNATKYMIRARISADGVIEKPDVVGAVFGQTEGLLGDELDLRDLQKSGRVGRIEVEIDSKKGKSEGEVLIPSSLDQVETAILASGLETVDRIGPCKARIEVVTVEDVRTAKRARIVDRAKGILNKMMTESKDVGADLADEVRKSVQVEEITSYGRERLPAGPNVDASDAIIVVEGRSDVLNLLSCGIKNVIAVEGTSVPETVRELSRGKTVTAFTDGDRSGELILREMLQTMDVDFVARAPRGTEVEDLTQKQIMKCLRNKIPINQYLEMTGFEATGASRGPMDERGGAGSPREGSGGGRPDRQGPSPP
;
A
#
# COMPACT_ATOMS: atom_id res chain seq x y z
N MET A 1 7.24 32.20 -28.67
CA MET A 1 7.70 30.94 -28.04
C MET A 1 6.96 30.80 -26.72
N ASN A 2 6.24 29.69 -26.53
CA ASN A 2 5.60 29.36 -25.26
C ASN A 2 6.69 28.82 -24.34
N VAL A 3 6.79 29.36 -23.11
CA VAL A 3 7.65 28.76 -22.09
C VAL A 3 7.09 27.36 -21.85
N ASP A 4 7.96 26.36 -21.99
CA ASP A 4 7.63 24.97 -21.71
C ASP A 4 7.00 24.89 -20.30
N PRO A 5 5.78 24.36 -20.13
CA PRO A 5 5.16 24.14 -18.82
C PRO A 5 6.03 23.28 -17.86
N ASN A 6 7.13 22.74 -18.37
CA ASN A 6 8.08 21.88 -17.70
C ASN A 6 9.16 22.63 -16.89
N ALA A 7 9.37 23.93 -17.11
CA ALA A 7 10.39 24.71 -16.40
C ALA A 7 9.85 25.44 -15.14
N THR A 8 8.52 25.58 -15.01
CA THR A 8 7.91 26.28 -13.86
C THR A 8 8.17 25.51 -12.56
N LYS A 9 8.88 26.16 -11.63
CA LYS A 9 9.13 25.66 -10.29
C LYS A 9 8.09 26.20 -9.30
N TYR A 10 7.79 27.49 -9.39
CA TYR A 10 6.88 28.19 -8.49
C TYR A 10 5.76 28.89 -9.26
N MET A 11 4.59 29.02 -8.63
CA MET A 11 3.49 29.84 -9.09
C MET A 11 3.21 30.92 -8.05
N ILE A 12 3.38 32.18 -8.42
CA ILE A 12 2.98 33.31 -7.58
C ILE A 12 1.52 33.62 -7.89
N ARG A 13 0.67 33.63 -6.87
CA ARG A 13 -0.74 34.00 -6.95
C ARG A 13 -0.95 35.29 -6.16
N ALA A 14 -1.43 36.33 -6.81
CA ALA A 14 -1.70 37.61 -6.17
C ALA A 14 -3.11 38.10 -6.50
N ARG A 15 -3.75 38.77 -5.54
CA ARG A 15 -5.07 39.40 -5.71
C ARG A 15 -4.90 40.88 -6.00
N ILE A 16 -5.71 41.40 -6.92
CA ILE A 16 -5.78 42.82 -7.26
C ILE A 16 -7.11 43.38 -6.75
N SER A 17 -7.05 44.58 -6.17
CA SER A 17 -8.21 45.45 -5.94
C SER A 17 -7.91 46.86 -6.45
N ALA A 18 -8.78 47.42 -7.29
CA ALA A 18 -8.63 48.76 -7.83
C ALA A 18 -9.92 49.60 -7.72
N ASP A 19 -9.76 50.88 -7.40
CA ASP A 19 -10.85 51.86 -7.32
C ASP A 19 -11.11 52.50 -8.70
N GLY A 20 -11.51 51.66 -9.65
CA GLY A 20 -11.91 52.06 -11.00
C GLY A 20 -12.00 50.87 -11.94
N VAL A 21 -12.33 51.13 -13.20
CA VAL A 21 -12.34 50.12 -14.27
C VAL A 21 -10.93 50.00 -14.82
N ILE A 22 -10.36 48.81 -14.77
CA ILE A 22 -9.03 48.50 -15.31
C ILE A 22 -9.12 47.32 -16.26
N GLU A 23 -8.28 47.29 -17.28
CA GLU A 23 -8.19 46.16 -18.20
C GLU A 23 -6.90 45.36 -17.98
N LYS A 24 -6.87 44.15 -18.55
CA LYS A 24 -5.68 43.28 -18.50
C LYS A 24 -4.39 43.96 -18.97
N PRO A 25 -4.36 44.75 -20.07
CA PRO A 25 -3.15 45.46 -20.48
C PRO A 25 -2.65 46.46 -19.44
N ASP A 26 -3.55 47.12 -18.69
CA ASP A 26 -3.19 48.09 -17.66
C ASP A 26 -2.46 47.41 -16.50
N VAL A 27 -2.96 46.24 -16.07
CA VAL A 27 -2.33 45.45 -15.00
C VAL A 27 -0.93 45.01 -15.41
N VAL A 28 -0.81 44.44 -16.61
CA VAL A 28 0.48 43.97 -17.12
C VAL A 28 1.46 45.14 -17.24
N GLY A 29 1.00 46.28 -17.78
CA GLY A 29 1.80 47.50 -17.90
C GLY A 29 2.27 48.04 -16.55
N ALA A 30 1.39 48.05 -15.55
CA ALA A 30 1.72 48.50 -14.20
C ALA A 30 2.72 47.57 -13.51
N VAL A 31 2.50 46.26 -13.58
CA VAL A 31 3.40 45.25 -12.99
C VAL A 31 4.81 45.37 -13.59
N PHE A 32 4.96 45.45 -14.92
CA PHE A 32 6.29 45.64 -15.50
C PHE A 32 6.87 47.02 -15.19
N GLY A 33 6.10 48.10 -15.38
CA GLY A 33 6.64 49.45 -15.28
C GLY A 33 7.01 49.89 -13.86
N GLN A 34 6.27 49.44 -12.84
CA GLN A 34 6.54 49.85 -11.46
C GLN A 34 7.52 48.94 -10.72
N THR A 35 7.74 47.72 -11.21
CA THR A 35 8.75 46.82 -10.63
C THR A 35 10.13 46.95 -11.31
N GLU A 36 10.17 47.51 -12.52
CA GLU A 36 11.40 47.81 -13.26
C GLU A 36 12.29 48.77 -12.43
N GLY A 37 13.57 48.40 -12.27
CA GLY A 37 14.56 49.18 -11.51
C GLY A 37 14.49 49.06 -9.98
N LEU A 38 13.47 48.39 -9.41
CA LEU A 38 13.38 48.19 -7.95
C LEU A 38 14.11 46.94 -7.47
N LEU A 39 14.17 45.89 -8.29
CA LEU A 39 14.62 44.56 -7.90
C LEU A 39 16.06 44.25 -8.38
N GLY A 40 16.72 45.20 -9.02
CA GLY A 40 18.03 45.04 -9.67
C GLY A 40 17.94 44.39 -11.05
N ASP A 41 18.99 44.55 -11.85
CA ASP A 41 19.02 44.16 -13.27
C ASP A 41 18.80 42.65 -13.50
N GLU A 42 19.17 41.80 -12.53
CA GLU A 42 19.01 40.34 -12.62
C GLU A 42 17.58 39.85 -12.37
N LEU A 43 16.76 40.67 -11.71
CA LEU A 43 15.36 40.35 -11.35
C LEU A 43 14.35 41.22 -12.10
N ASP A 44 14.78 41.90 -13.16
CA ASP A 44 13.87 42.64 -14.03
C ASP A 44 12.85 41.69 -14.68
N LEU A 45 11.55 41.94 -14.45
CA LEU A 45 10.48 41.06 -14.93
C LEU A 45 10.47 40.92 -16.46
N ARG A 46 10.82 41.98 -17.21
CA ARG A 46 10.78 41.97 -18.67
C ARG A 46 11.90 41.09 -19.23
N ASP A 47 13.09 41.18 -18.66
CA ASP A 47 14.24 40.37 -19.06
C ASP A 47 14.13 38.92 -18.56
N LEU A 48 13.57 38.72 -17.37
CA LEU A 48 13.20 37.39 -16.88
C LEU A 48 12.16 36.71 -17.79
N GLN A 49 11.20 37.46 -18.35
CA GLN A 49 10.23 36.93 -19.30
C GLN A 49 10.85 36.63 -20.67
N LYS A 50 11.75 37.49 -21.18
CA LYS A 50 12.48 37.24 -22.44
C LYS A 50 13.40 36.02 -22.35
N SER A 51 14.09 35.87 -21.22
CA SER A 51 14.98 34.73 -20.95
C SER A 51 14.23 33.43 -20.63
N GLY A 52 12.89 33.51 -20.45
CA GLY A 52 12.04 32.37 -20.12
C GLY A 52 12.14 31.90 -18.66
N ARG A 53 12.85 32.66 -17.80
CA ARG A 53 12.92 32.39 -16.35
C ARG A 53 11.58 32.65 -15.66
N VAL A 54 10.83 33.63 -16.15
CA VAL A 54 9.43 33.91 -15.78
C VAL A 54 8.55 33.67 -17.01
N GLY A 55 7.39 33.05 -16.80
CA GLY A 55 6.46 32.79 -17.89
C GLY A 55 5.52 33.96 -18.18
N ARG A 56 4.40 33.67 -18.83
CA ARG A 56 3.40 34.70 -19.13
C ARG A 56 2.64 35.06 -17.87
N ILE A 57 2.49 36.36 -17.64
CA ILE A 57 1.64 36.89 -16.57
C ILE A 57 0.19 36.69 -17.01
N GLU A 58 -0.51 35.80 -16.31
CA GLU A 58 -1.92 35.59 -16.50
C GLU A 58 -2.69 36.50 -15.54
N VAL A 59 -3.68 37.19 -16.08
CA VAL A 59 -4.47 38.16 -15.34
C VAL A 59 -5.92 37.93 -15.69
N GLU A 60 -6.74 37.78 -14.65
CA GLU A 60 -8.19 37.74 -14.71
C GLU A 60 -8.74 38.92 -13.91
N ILE A 61 -9.64 39.70 -14.51
CA ILE A 61 -10.20 40.90 -13.88
C ILE A 61 -11.71 40.89 -14.12
N ASP A 62 -12.46 41.16 -13.06
CA ASP A 62 -13.88 41.44 -13.11
C ASP A 62 -14.14 42.86 -12.60
N SER A 63 -14.88 43.64 -13.39
CA SER A 63 -15.21 45.03 -13.09
C SER A 63 -16.69 45.17 -12.77
N LYS A 64 -17.03 45.56 -11.54
CA LYS A 64 -18.42 45.75 -11.09
C LYS A 64 -18.56 47.07 -10.34
N LYS A 65 -19.57 47.86 -10.74
CA LYS A 65 -19.95 49.12 -10.07
C LYS A 65 -18.80 50.12 -9.87
N GLY A 66 -17.89 50.21 -10.83
CA GLY A 66 -16.76 51.16 -10.79
C GLY A 66 -15.60 50.73 -9.89
N LYS A 67 -15.57 49.47 -9.44
CA LYS A 67 -14.41 48.83 -8.82
C LYS A 67 -14.02 47.59 -9.62
N SER A 68 -12.74 47.25 -9.57
CA SER A 68 -12.23 46.05 -10.22
C SER A 68 -11.54 45.15 -9.20
N GLU A 69 -11.85 43.87 -9.26
CA GLU A 69 -11.16 42.83 -8.51
C GLU A 69 -10.61 41.81 -9.50
N GLY A 70 -9.45 41.24 -9.19
CA GLY A 70 -8.81 40.31 -10.09
C GLY A 70 -7.77 39.44 -9.43
N GLU A 71 -7.21 38.53 -10.22
CA GLU A 71 -6.14 37.64 -9.83
C GLU A 71 -5.02 37.67 -10.87
N VAL A 72 -3.79 37.63 -10.38
CA VAL A 72 -2.58 37.53 -11.18
C VAL A 72 -1.87 36.23 -10.85
N LEU A 73 -1.51 35.49 -11.90
CA LEU A 73 -0.72 34.28 -11.82
C LEU A 73 0.59 34.49 -12.58
N ILE A 74 1.71 34.35 -11.87
CA ILE A 74 3.05 34.47 -12.44
C ILE A 74 3.81 33.14 -12.25
N PRO A 75 3.98 32.36 -13.32
CA PRO A 75 4.83 31.17 -13.29
C PRO A 75 6.31 31.58 -13.28
N SER A 76 7.07 31.03 -12.33
CA SER A 76 8.50 31.30 -12.14
C SER A 76 9.31 29.99 -12.15
N SER A 77 10.48 30.02 -12.79
CA SER A 77 11.50 28.97 -12.73
C SER A 77 12.72 29.36 -11.87
N LEU A 78 12.65 30.53 -11.23
CA LEU A 78 13.66 31.08 -10.33
C LEU A 78 13.85 30.21 -9.09
N ASP A 79 14.86 30.53 -8.28
CA ASP A 79 14.98 29.93 -6.97
C ASP A 79 13.92 30.49 -5.99
N GLN A 80 13.88 29.93 -4.78
CA GLN A 80 12.89 30.30 -3.77
C GLN A 80 13.05 31.75 -3.30
N VAL A 81 14.29 32.24 -3.19
CA VAL A 81 14.61 33.57 -2.67
C VAL A 81 14.30 34.63 -3.71
N GLU A 82 14.79 34.44 -4.94
CA GLU A 82 14.47 35.27 -6.10
C GLU A 82 12.96 35.35 -6.35
N THR A 83 12.24 34.22 -6.25
CA THR A 83 10.77 34.20 -6.42
C THR A 83 10.07 34.97 -5.30
N ALA A 84 10.55 34.89 -4.06
CA ALA A 84 9.97 35.64 -2.94
C ALA A 84 10.20 37.15 -3.07
N ILE A 85 11.40 37.56 -3.50
CA ILE A 85 11.72 38.97 -3.79
C ILE A 85 10.83 39.50 -4.91
N LEU A 86 10.68 38.72 -5.99
CA LEU A 86 9.79 39.07 -7.10
C LEU A 86 8.34 39.24 -6.64
N ALA A 87 7.84 38.29 -5.84
CA ALA A 87 6.49 38.36 -5.29
C ALA A 87 6.29 39.61 -4.43
N SER A 88 7.24 39.93 -3.54
CA SER A 88 7.19 41.15 -2.73
C SER A 88 7.23 42.41 -3.60
N GLY A 89 7.99 42.40 -4.70
CA GLY A 89 8.00 43.48 -5.68
C GLY A 89 6.62 43.77 -6.27
N LEU A 90 5.78 42.75 -6.50
CA LEU A 90 4.42 42.94 -7.01
C LEU A 90 3.54 43.75 -6.05
N GLU A 91 3.74 43.61 -4.73
CA GLU A 91 2.96 44.33 -3.72
C GLU A 91 3.29 45.83 -3.68
N THR A 92 4.42 46.24 -4.28
CA THR A 92 4.80 47.66 -4.38
C THR A 92 3.96 48.42 -5.41
N VAL A 93 3.24 47.73 -6.29
CA VAL A 93 2.40 48.35 -7.31
C VAL A 93 1.16 48.98 -6.67
N ASP A 94 1.10 50.31 -6.67
CA ASP A 94 0.05 51.10 -6.01
C ASP A 94 -0.95 51.73 -6.99
N ARG A 95 -0.68 51.62 -8.28
CA ARG A 95 -1.47 52.24 -9.35
C ARG A 95 -1.54 51.33 -10.58
N ILE A 96 -2.73 51.18 -11.15
CA ILE A 96 -2.95 50.44 -12.39
C ILE A 96 -3.73 51.32 -13.35
N GLY A 97 -3.11 51.64 -14.49
CA GLY A 97 -3.63 52.66 -15.41
C GLY A 97 -3.84 54.01 -14.67
N PRO A 98 -5.02 54.64 -14.77
CA PRO A 98 -5.32 55.87 -14.03
C PRO A 98 -5.73 55.62 -12.56
N CYS A 99 -6.02 54.37 -12.17
CA CYS A 99 -6.68 54.02 -10.92
C CYS A 99 -5.70 53.68 -9.80
N LYS A 100 -6.04 54.02 -8.55
CA LYS A 100 -5.34 53.49 -7.38
C LYS A 100 -5.68 52.02 -7.23
N ALA A 101 -4.66 51.21 -6.94
CA ALA A 101 -4.80 49.77 -6.82
C ALA A 101 -3.96 49.25 -5.65
N ARG A 102 -4.27 48.02 -5.24
CA ARG A 102 -3.48 47.25 -4.30
C ARG A 102 -3.33 45.84 -4.85
N ILE A 103 -2.09 45.35 -4.84
CA ILE A 103 -1.76 43.96 -5.13
C ILE A 103 -1.33 43.30 -3.82
N GLU A 104 -1.90 42.14 -3.52
CA GLU A 104 -1.56 41.35 -2.33
C GLU A 104 -1.18 39.93 -2.77
N VAL A 105 0.00 39.46 -2.39
CA VAL A 105 0.41 38.09 -2.70
C VAL A 105 -0.32 37.12 -1.78
N VAL A 106 -1.13 36.25 -2.37
CA VAL A 106 -1.95 35.26 -1.64
C VAL A 106 -1.10 34.04 -1.31
N THR A 107 -0.42 33.47 -2.32
CA THR A 107 0.43 32.29 -2.15
C THR A 107 1.58 32.27 -3.15
N VAL A 108 2.69 31.63 -2.76
CA VAL A 108 3.76 31.20 -3.66
C VAL A 108 3.87 29.68 -3.55
N GLU A 109 3.42 28.97 -4.58
CA GLU A 109 3.25 27.52 -4.56
C GLU A 109 4.35 26.80 -5.36
N ASP A 110 4.99 25.78 -4.78
CA ASP A 110 5.85 24.86 -5.54
C ASP A 110 4.99 23.87 -6.34
N VAL A 111 4.81 24.16 -7.63
CA VAL A 111 4.00 23.34 -8.54
C VAL A 111 4.65 21.99 -8.87
N ARG A 112 5.94 21.80 -8.57
CA ARG A 112 6.65 20.54 -8.82
C ARG A 112 6.18 19.45 -7.86
N THR A 113 5.83 19.81 -6.63
CA THR A 113 5.33 18.85 -5.63
C THR A 113 4.03 18.21 -6.09
N ALA A 114 3.08 19.04 -6.54
CA ALA A 114 1.80 18.57 -7.09
C ALA A 114 2.00 17.74 -8.38
N LYS A 115 2.90 18.18 -9.28
CA LYS A 115 3.23 17.42 -10.50
C LYS A 115 3.88 16.08 -10.19
N ARG A 116 4.83 16.02 -9.23
CA ARG A 116 5.48 14.77 -8.80
C ARG A 116 4.47 13.76 -8.28
N ALA A 117 3.53 14.19 -7.44
CA ALA A 117 2.45 13.33 -6.94
C ALA A 117 1.63 12.74 -8.11
N ARG A 118 1.23 13.58 -9.08
CA ARG A 118 0.51 13.12 -10.29
C ARG A 118 1.35 12.16 -11.14
N ILE A 119 2.66 12.40 -11.27
CA ILE A 119 3.56 11.51 -12.00
C ILE A 119 3.61 10.14 -11.33
N VAL A 120 3.72 10.09 -10.01
CA VAL A 120 3.72 8.83 -9.25
C VAL A 120 2.42 8.07 -9.46
N ASP A 121 1.26 8.71 -9.32
CA ASP A 121 -0.03 8.06 -9.53
C ASP A 121 -0.22 7.60 -10.98
N ARG A 122 0.21 8.40 -11.95
CA ARG A 122 0.16 8.02 -13.36
C ARG A 122 1.09 6.86 -13.66
N ALA A 123 2.28 6.83 -13.08
CA ALA A 123 3.23 5.75 -13.23
C ALA A 123 2.68 4.43 -12.65
N LYS A 124 2.03 4.46 -11.47
CA LYS A 124 1.31 3.30 -10.92
C LYS A 124 0.24 2.79 -11.89
N GLY A 125 -0.54 3.70 -12.49
CA GLY A 125 -1.56 3.33 -13.47
C GLY A 125 -0.99 2.73 -14.76
N ILE A 126 0.14 3.26 -15.26
CA ILE A 126 0.84 2.72 -16.44
C ILE A 126 1.42 1.35 -16.11
N LEU A 127 2.06 1.18 -14.95
CA LEU A 127 2.61 -0.10 -14.51
C LEU A 127 1.51 -1.17 -14.42
N ASN A 128 0.36 -0.84 -13.84
CA ASN A 128 -0.79 -1.75 -13.79
C ASN A 128 -1.27 -2.16 -15.20
N LYS A 129 -1.29 -1.21 -16.16
CA LYS A 129 -1.64 -1.51 -17.56
C LYS A 129 -0.59 -2.37 -18.25
N MET A 130 0.70 -2.06 -18.10
CA MET A 130 1.79 -2.87 -18.64
C MET A 130 1.79 -4.28 -18.04
N MET A 131 1.53 -4.43 -16.74
CA MET A 131 1.33 -5.73 -16.10
C MET A 131 0.08 -6.44 -16.61
N THR A 132 -0.93 -5.72 -17.10
CA THR A 132 -2.14 -6.32 -17.70
C THR A 132 -1.92 -6.71 -19.17
N GLU A 133 -1.15 -5.93 -19.92
CA GLU A 133 -0.84 -6.14 -21.35
C GLU A 133 0.32 -7.14 -21.56
N SER A 134 1.26 -7.25 -20.62
CA SER A 134 2.34 -8.27 -20.66
C SER A 134 1.85 -9.69 -20.36
N LYS A 135 0.56 -9.86 -20.05
CA LYS A 135 -0.07 -11.16 -19.72
C LYS A 135 -0.50 -11.98 -20.92
N ASP A 136 -0.29 -11.50 -22.14
CA ASP A 136 -0.51 -12.28 -23.37
C ASP A 136 0.72 -13.11 -23.81
N VAL A 137 1.79 -13.17 -23.00
CA VAL A 137 2.87 -14.15 -23.18
C VAL A 137 3.04 -15.01 -21.93
N GLY A 138 2.23 -16.08 -21.89
CA GLY A 138 2.62 -17.36 -21.29
C GLY A 138 2.64 -17.47 -19.76
N ALA A 139 1.48 -17.82 -19.20
CA ALA A 139 1.20 -18.34 -17.85
C ALA A 139 1.11 -17.32 -16.69
N ASP A 140 0.06 -17.51 -15.87
CA ASP A 140 -0.21 -16.94 -14.53
C ASP A 140 -1.16 -15.74 -14.35
N LEU A 141 -1.90 -15.27 -15.37
CA LEU A 141 -3.03 -14.33 -15.18
C LEU A 141 -4.15 -14.92 -14.29
N ALA A 142 -4.35 -16.24 -14.32
CA ALA A 142 -5.33 -16.92 -13.46
C ALA A 142 -4.96 -16.85 -11.97
N ASP A 143 -3.67 -16.78 -11.63
CA ASP A 143 -3.20 -16.74 -10.26
C ASP A 143 -3.20 -15.31 -9.70
N GLU A 144 -2.97 -14.30 -10.53
CA GLU A 144 -3.11 -12.90 -10.11
C GLU A 144 -4.56 -12.43 -10.01
N VAL A 145 -5.49 -12.93 -10.84
CA VAL A 145 -6.93 -12.64 -10.69
C VAL A 145 -7.52 -13.31 -9.45
N ARG A 146 -7.00 -14.48 -9.03
CA ARG A 146 -7.34 -15.07 -7.73
C ARG A 146 -6.88 -14.21 -6.56
N LYS A 147 -5.71 -13.57 -6.68
CA LYS A 147 -5.16 -12.69 -5.63
C LYS A 147 -5.83 -11.33 -5.57
N SER A 148 -6.22 -10.73 -6.70
CA SER A 148 -6.86 -9.41 -6.73
C SER A 148 -8.35 -9.43 -6.32
N VAL A 149 -8.98 -10.60 -6.28
CA VAL A 149 -10.39 -10.81 -5.86
C VAL A 149 -10.50 -11.36 -4.43
N GLN A 150 -9.39 -11.69 -3.76
CA GLN A 150 -9.37 -12.14 -2.36
C GLN A 150 -8.58 -11.17 -1.47
N VAL A 151 -9.01 -9.90 -1.43
CA VAL A 151 -8.76 -9.10 -0.21
C VAL A 151 -9.88 -9.47 0.75
N GLU A 152 -9.72 -10.61 1.42
CA GLU A 152 -10.59 -10.94 2.53
C GLU A 152 -10.26 -10.02 3.69
N GLU A 153 -11.25 -9.27 4.15
CA GLU A 153 -11.11 -8.38 5.29
C GLU A 153 -10.72 -9.22 6.51
N ILE A 154 -9.58 -8.87 7.10
CA ILE A 154 -9.21 -9.36 8.42
C ILE A 154 -10.35 -9.06 9.40
N THR A 155 -10.78 -10.08 10.11
CA THR A 155 -11.87 -10.01 11.09
C THR A 155 -11.31 -10.01 12.51
N SER A 156 -12.13 -9.66 13.48
CA SER A 156 -11.80 -9.79 14.91
C SER A 156 -12.60 -10.95 15.51
N TYR A 157 -11.91 -11.85 16.20
CA TYR A 157 -12.52 -13.05 16.80
C TYR A 157 -12.48 -13.05 18.33
N GLY A 158 -13.56 -13.52 18.94
CA GLY A 158 -13.71 -13.70 20.38
C GLY A 158 -13.78 -12.42 21.20
N ARG A 159 -13.77 -12.58 22.54
CA ARG A 159 -13.90 -11.48 23.50
C ARG A 159 -12.71 -10.53 23.47
N GLU A 160 -11.54 -11.09 23.15
CA GLU A 160 -10.25 -10.39 23.07
C GLU A 160 -10.04 -9.71 21.71
N ARG A 161 -10.98 -9.86 20.76
CA ARG A 161 -10.98 -9.23 19.42
C ARG A 161 -9.71 -9.51 18.61
N LEU A 162 -9.25 -10.76 18.66
CA LEU A 162 -8.01 -11.19 18.03
C LEU A 162 -8.10 -11.12 16.50
N PRO A 163 -7.03 -10.71 15.80
CA PRO A 163 -7.00 -10.72 14.34
C PRO A 163 -7.18 -12.14 13.81
N ALA A 164 -8.13 -12.32 12.91
CA ALA A 164 -8.54 -13.63 12.42
C ALA A 164 -9.02 -13.57 10.98
N GLY A 165 -8.86 -14.68 10.26
CA GLY A 165 -9.50 -14.90 8.99
C GLY A 165 -11.00 -15.18 9.12
N PRO A 166 -11.79 -14.95 8.06
CA PRO A 166 -13.25 -15.02 8.12
C PRO A 166 -13.79 -16.42 8.43
N ASN A 167 -13.00 -17.47 8.19
CA ASN A 167 -13.44 -18.86 8.31
C ASN A 167 -12.99 -19.55 9.60
N VAL A 168 -12.43 -18.82 10.57
CA VAL A 168 -11.93 -19.41 11.83
C VAL A 168 -13.03 -20.14 12.61
N ASP A 169 -14.25 -19.59 12.63
CA ASP A 169 -15.37 -20.20 13.35
C ASP A 169 -15.92 -21.45 12.64
N ALA A 170 -16.08 -21.35 11.31
CA ALA A 170 -16.71 -22.39 10.50
C ALA A 170 -15.78 -23.58 10.17
N SER A 171 -14.46 -23.43 10.30
CA SER A 171 -13.51 -24.49 9.89
C SER A 171 -13.26 -25.50 11.00
N ASP A 172 -13.20 -26.79 10.69
CA ASP A 172 -12.84 -27.87 11.64
C ASP A 172 -11.35 -27.88 12.01
N ALA A 173 -10.53 -27.14 11.26
CA ALA A 173 -9.11 -26.96 11.49
C ALA A 173 -8.75 -25.48 11.46
N ILE A 174 -7.76 -25.08 12.27
CA ILE A 174 -7.27 -23.70 12.34
C ILE A 174 -5.74 -23.65 12.34
N ILE A 175 -5.21 -22.51 11.87
CA ILE A 175 -3.80 -22.18 11.96
C ILE A 175 -3.65 -21.03 12.96
N VAL A 176 -2.80 -21.23 13.97
CA VAL A 176 -2.53 -20.22 15.00
C VAL A 176 -1.16 -19.60 14.72
N VAL A 177 -1.11 -18.28 14.60
CA VAL A 177 0.09 -17.48 14.31
C VAL A 177 0.36 -16.47 15.42
N GLU A 178 1.54 -15.86 15.41
CA GLU A 178 1.95 -14.89 16.45
C GLU A 178 1.21 -13.56 16.28
N GLY A 179 1.29 -12.99 15.08
CA GLY A 179 0.91 -11.60 14.84
C GLY A 179 -0.14 -11.38 13.76
N ARG A 180 -0.62 -10.13 13.72
CA ARG A 180 -1.56 -9.65 12.71
C ARG A 180 -0.97 -9.70 11.29
N SER A 181 0.31 -9.39 11.12
CA SER A 181 0.97 -9.43 9.81
C SER A 181 0.98 -10.84 9.22
N ASP A 182 1.18 -11.85 10.06
CA ASP A 182 1.11 -13.27 9.66
C ASP A 182 -0.29 -13.62 9.15
N VAL A 183 -1.33 -13.18 9.87
CA VAL A 183 -2.73 -13.35 9.43
C VAL A 183 -2.94 -12.74 8.05
N LEU A 184 -2.46 -11.52 7.83
CA LEU A 184 -2.58 -10.84 6.54
C LEU A 184 -1.84 -11.60 5.43
N ASN A 185 -0.62 -12.08 5.71
CA ASN A 185 0.14 -12.81 4.71
C ASN A 185 -0.53 -14.15 4.36
N LEU A 186 -1.02 -14.89 5.36
CA LEU A 186 -1.77 -16.15 5.15
C LEU A 186 -3.07 -15.90 4.38
N LEU A 187 -3.82 -14.84 4.69
CA LEU A 187 -5.03 -14.46 3.95
C LEU A 187 -4.72 -14.13 2.49
N SER A 188 -3.64 -13.38 2.22
CA SER A 188 -3.18 -13.08 0.86
C SER A 188 -2.79 -14.34 0.06
N CYS A 189 -2.46 -15.42 0.77
CA CYS A 189 -2.15 -16.73 0.21
C CYS A 189 -3.39 -17.64 0.04
N GLY A 190 -4.59 -17.17 0.42
CA GLY A 190 -5.86 -17.89 0.32
C GLY A 190 -6.20 -18.76 1.55
N ILE A 191 -5.49 -18.59 2.67
CA ILE A 191 -5.68 -19.36 3.89
C ILE A 191 -6.55 -18.55 4.86
N LYS A 192 -7.80 -19.00 5.04
CA LYS A 192 -8.88 -18.21 5.66
C LYS A 192 -9.20 -18.58 7.11
N ASN A 193 -8.63 -19.68 7.58
CA ASN A 193 -8.85 -20.28 8.90
C ASN A 193 -7.66 -20.02 9.83
N VAL A 194 -7.18 -18.77 9.86
CA VAL A 194 -6.00 -18.33 10.61
C VAL A 194 -6.40 -17.39 11.76
N ILE A 195 -5.78 -17.50 12.93
CA ILE A 195 -5.99 -16.61 14.07
C ILE A 195 -4.65 -16.24 14.73
N ALA A 196 -4.48 -14.98 15.13
CA ALA A 196 -3.30 -14.50 15.85
C ALA A 196 -3.50 -14.53 17.37
N VAL A 197 -2.42 -14.74 18.13
CA VAL A 197 -2.43 -14.63 19.60
C VAL A 197 -2.06 -13.23 20.12
N GLU A 198 -1.43 -12.38 19.29
CA GLU A 198 -1.03 -10.99 19.62
C GLU A 198 -0.31 -10.84 20.96
N GLY A 199 0.84 -11.51 21.13
CA GLY A 199 1.70 -11.35 22.29
C GLY A 199 2.33 -12.65 22.76
N THR A 200 2.88 -12.62 23.98
CA THR A 200 3.64 -13.74 24.56
C THR A 200 2.81 -14.74 25.37
N SER A 201 1.55 -14.41 25.68
CA SER A 201 0.65 -15.30 26.43
C SER A 201 -0.56 -15.64 25.57
N VAL A 202 -0.98 -16.91 25.59
CA VAL A 202 -2.08 -17.38 24.75
C VAL A 202 -3.44 -16.94 25.33
N PRO A 203 -4.22 -16.14 24.58
CA PRO A 203 -5.56 -15.69 24.98
C PRO A 203 -6.53 -16.84 25.29
N GLU A 204 -7.48 -16.65 26.21
CA GLU A 204 -8.45 -17.71 26.56
C GLU A 204 -9.35 -18.05 25.35
N THR A 205 -9.64 -17.06 24.50
CA THR A 205 -10.37 -17.25 23.24
C THR A 205 -9.72 -18.34 22.37
N VAL A 206 -8.39 -18.35 22.26
CA VAL A 206 -7.67 -19.32 21.42
C VAL A 206 -7.62 -20.70 22.08
N ARG A 207 -7.51 -20.74 23.42
CA ARG A 207 -7.55 -21.99 24.20
C ARG A 207 -8.90 -22.70 24.14
N GLU A 208 -10.00 -21.96 24.17
CA GLU A 208 -11.32 -22.54 23.99
C GLU A 208 -11.47 -23.09 22.57
N LEU A 209 -11.01 -22.31 21.58
CA LEU A 209 -11.08 -22.69 20.17
C LEU A 209 -10.26 -23.95 19.85
N SER A 210 -9.12 -24.16 20.52
CA SER A 210 -8.25 -25.32 20.30
C SER A 210 -8.87 -26.66 20.72
N ARG A 211 -9.80 -26.67 21.69
CA ARG A 211 -10.39 -27.91 22.21
C ARG A 211 -11.35 -28.60 21.22
N GLY A 212 -11.90 -27.85 20.28
CA GLY A 212 -12.92 -28.31 19.34
C GLY A 212 -12.43 -28.54 17.91
N LYS A 213 -11.20 -28.12 17.59
CA LYS A 213 -10.69 -28.03 16.21
C LYS A 213 -9.29 -28.65 16.11
N THR A 214 -8.91 -29.07 14.91
CA THR A 214 -7.52 -29.49 14.64
C THR A 214 -6.61 -28.27 14.54
N VAL A 215 -5.57 -28.20 15.35
CA VAL A 215 -4.74 -26.99 15.48
C VAL A 215 -3.36 -27.19 14.88
N THR A 216 -2.95 -26.26 14.00
CA THR A 216 -1.57 -26.12 13.54
C THR A 216 -0.99 -24.81 14.06
N ALA A 217 0.01 -24.87 14.94
CA ALA A 217 0.78 -23.69 15.33
C ALA A 217 1.80 -23.37 14.24
N PHE A 218 1.81 -22.15 13.72
CA PHE A 218 2.76 -21.70 12.70
C PHE A 218 3.51 -20.46 13.20
N THR A 219 4.77 -20.66 13.58
CA THR A 219 5.60 -19.60 14.18
C THR A 219 6.86 -19.30 13.39
N ASP A 220 7.42 -18.12 13.65
CA ASP A 220 8.63 -17.59 13.02
C ASP A 220 9.85 -18.46 13.26
N GLY A 221 10.83 -18.37 12.37
CA GLY A 221 12.05 -19.17 12.42
C GLY A 221 13.11 -18.65 13.38
N ASP A 222 12.73 -17.81 14.33
CA ASP A 222 13.61 -17.10 15.25
C ASP A 222 13.44 -17.62 16.70
N ARG A 223 14.06 -16.90 17.65
CA ARG A 223 13.97 -17.23 19.09
C ARG A 223 12.63 -16.80 19.68
N SER A 224 12.03 -15.72 19.20
CA SER A 224 10.77 -15.18 19.72
C SER A 224 9.62 -16.15 19.42
N GLY A 225 9.53 -16.62 18.17
CA GLY A 225 8.55 -17.61 17.75
C GLY A 225 8.72 -18.97 18.43
N GLU A 226 9.94 -19.32 18.87
CA GLU A 226 10.18 -20.53 19.69
C GLU A 226 9.59 -20.39 21.10
N LEU A 227 9.72 -19.21 21.72
CA LEU A 227 9.15 -18.95 23.05
C LEU A 227 7.62 -19.01 23.02
N ILE A 228 7.02 -18.40 22.00
CA ILE A 228 5.57 -18.39 21.81
C ILE A 228 5.05 -19.79 21.48
N LEU A 229 5.76 -20.55 20.65
CA LEU A 229 5.40 -21.94 20.38
C LEU A 229 5.39 -22.76 21.69
N ARG A 230 6.41 -22.62 22.55
CA ARG A 230 6.44 -23.32 23.84
C ARG A 230 5.26 -22.98 24.73
N GLU A 231 4.90 -21.69 24.80
CA GLU A 231 3.71 -21.25 25.52
C GLU A 231 2.45 -21.91 24.94
N MET A 232 2.29 -21.92 23.61
CA MET A 232 1.15 -22.59 22.96
C MET A 232 1.09 -24.08 23.31
N LEU A 233 2.23 -24.79 23.28
CA LEU A 233 2.29 -26.21 23.62
C LEU A 233 1.95 -26.50 25.09
N GLN A 234 2.16 -25.53 25.99
CA GLN A 234 1.85 -25.66 27.42
C GLN A 234 0.41 -25.28 27.76
N THR A 235 -0.18 -24.35 27.01
CA THR A 235 -1.45 -23.70 27.37
C THR A 235 -2.64 -24.12 26.53
N MET A 236 -2.41 -24.67 25.33
CA MET A 236 -3.47 -25.06 24.40
C MET A 236 -3.21 -26.39 23.69
N ASP A 237 -4.27 -26.92 23.10
CA ASP A 237 -4.24 -28.18 22.36
C ASP A 237 -3.67 -27.95 20.95
N VAL A 238 -2.44 -28.40 20.69
CA VAL A 238 -1.79 -28.29 19.38
C VAL A 238 -1.55 -29.68 18.79
N ASP A 239 -1.98 -29.90 17.54
CA ASP A 239 -1.83 -31.19 16.86
C ASP A 239 -0.61 -31.21 15.94
N PHE A 240 -0.32 -30.08 15.30
CA PHE A 240 0.78 -29.93 14.36
C PHE A 240 1.57 -28.64 14.59
N VAL A 241 2.86 -28.70 14.29
CA VAL A 241 3.77 -27.56 14.32
C VAL A 241 4.31 -27.32 12.91
N ALA A 242 4.15 -26.09 12.42
CA ALA A 242 4.83 -25.57 11.25
C ALA A 242 5.79 -24.46 11.69
N ARG A 243 6.97 -24.40 11.07
CA ARG A 243 7.98 -23.38 11.38
C ARG A 243 8.43 -22.70 10.10
N ALA A 244 8.59 -21.39 10.16
CA ALA A 244 9.28 -20.66 9.12
C ALA A 244 10.78 -21.09 9.07
N PRO A 245 11.44 -21.00 7.91
CA PRO A 245 12.88 -21.19 7.82
C PRO A 245 13.66 -20.34 8.84
N ARG A 246 14.83 -20.82 9.26
CA ARG A 246 15.64 -20.14 10.27
C ARG A 246 15.91 -18.67 9.87
N GLY A 247 15.61 -17.75 10.79
CA GLY A 247 15.83 -16.32 10.60
C GLY A 247 14.87 -15.65 9.61
N THR A 248 13.73 -16.28 9.31
CA THR A 248 12.64 -15.67 8.52
C THR A 248 11.37 -15.61 9.35
N GLU A 249 10.62 -14.53 9.15
CA GLU A 249 9.31 -14.29 9.77
C GLU A 249 8.20 -14.77 8.82
N VAL A 250 7.07 -15.18 9.38
CA VAL A 250 5.92 -15.67 8.60
C VAL A 250 5.37 -14.56 7.70
N GLU A 251 5.42 -13.29 8.13
CA GLU A 251 5.03 -12.13 7.33
C GLU A 251 5.84 -11.96 6.03
N ASP A 252 7.08 -12.45 5.98
CA ASP A 252 7.99 -12.31 4.83
C ASP A 252 7.92 -13.51 3.85
N LEU A 253 7.20 -14.57 4.19
CA LEU A 253 7.17 -15.77 3.37
C LEU A 253 6.33 -15.61 2.10
N THR A 254 6.84 -16.10 0.97
CA THR A 254 6.03 -16.24 -0.24
C THR A 254 4.99 -17.35 -0.08
N GLN A 255 3.91 -17.30 -0.88
CA GLN A 255 2.88 -18.36 -0.91
C GLN A 255 3.45 -19.77 -1.10
N LYS A 256 4.48 -19.93 -1.95
CA LYS A 256 5.15 -21.23 -2.15
C LYS A 256 5.86 -21.71 -0.90
N GLN A 257 6.47 -20.80 -0.13
CA GLN A 257 7.13 -21.12 1.13
C GLN A 257 6.12 -21.45 2.23
N ILE A 258 5.04 -20.66 2.38
CA ILE A 258 3.95 -20.94 3.34
C ILE A 258 3.36 -22.34 3.10
N MET A 259 2.99 -22.63 1.86
CA MET A 259 2.41 -23.94 1.52
C MET A 259 3.41 -25.08 1.75
N LYS A 260 4.71 -24.85 1.55
CA LYS A 260 5.75 -25.83 1.87
C LYS A 260 5.87 -26.07 3.37
N CYS A 261 5.86 -25.02 4.20
CA CYS A 261 5.89 -25.12 5.66
C CYS A 261 4.67 -25.88 6.19
N LEU A 262 3.46 -25.54 5.74
CA LEU A 262 2.22 -26.18 6.18
C LEU A 262 2.11 -27.63 5.69
N ARG A 263 2.60 -27.96 4.50
CA ARG A 263 2.63 -29.35 4.01
C ARG A 263 3.62 -30.21 4.79
N ASN A 264 4.73 -29.62 5.21
CA ASN A 264 5.77 -30.28 6.00
C ASN A 264 5.56 -30.09 7.52
N LYS A 265 4.34 -29.75 7.95
CA LYS A 265 4.03 -29.62 9.38
C LYS A 265 4.27 -30.95 10.08
N ILE A 266 4.81 -30.86 11.29
CA ILE A 266 5.25 -32.00 12.08
C ILE A 266 4.17 -32.29 13.13
N PRO A 267 3.67 -33.53 13.28
CA PRO A 267 2.80 -33.90 14.38
C PRO A 267 3.46 -33.59 15.73
N ILE A 268 2.67 -33.14 16.71
CA ILE A 268 3.21 -32.66 17.98
C ILE A 268 4.11 -33.70 18.68
N ASN A 269 3.72 -34.97 18.71
CA ASN A 269 4.50 -36.04 19.36
C ASN A 269 5.91 -36.14 18.76
N GLN A 270 6.01 -36.09 17.44
CA GLN A 270 7.30 -36.12 16.74
C GLN A 270 8.12 -34.85 17.00
N TYR A 271 7.46 -33.69 17.09
CA TYR A 271 8.13 -32.43 17.39
C TYR A 271 8.73 -32.42 18.82
N LEU A 272 8.00 -32.94 19.80
CA LEU A 272 8.46 -33.07 21.20
C LEU A 272 9.67 -34.01 21.31
N GLU A 273 9.65 -35.15 20.63
CA GLU A 273 10.79 -36.09 20.58
C GLU A 273 12.05 -35.47 19.97
N MET A 274 11.90 -34.68 18.90
CA MET A 274 13.02 -34.02 18.23
C MET A 274 13.63 -32.87 19.05
N THR A 275 12.83 -32.19 19.87
CA THR A 275 13.25 -31.00 20.63
C THR A 275 13.61 -31.31 22.08
N GLY A 276 13.30 -32.51 22.57
CA GLY A 276 13.51 -32.91 23.96
C GLY A 276 12.63 -32.13 24.94
N PHE A 277 11.50 -31.60 24.47
CA PHE A 277 10.58 -30.81 25.28
C PHE A 277 9.68 -31.74 26.10
N GLU A 278 9.86 -31.76 27.42
CA GLU A 278 8.94 -32.44 28.33
C GLU A 278 7.71 -31.55 28.53
N ALA A 279 6.61 -31.88 27.85
CA ALA A 279 5.32 -31.25 28.11
C ALA A 279 4.84 -31.65 29.51
N THR A 280 5.07 -30.80 30.50
CA THR A 280 4.55 -30.98 31.85
C THR A 280 3.05 -30.72 31.88
N GLY A 281 2.27 -31.76 31.58
CA GLY A 281 0.88 -31.89 32.04
C GLY A 281 -0.22 -31.85 30.97
N ALA A 282 -0.45 -32.99 30.32
CA ALA A 282 -1.77 -33.60 30.14
C ALA A 282 -1.59 -34.91 29.35
N SER A 283 -1.89 -36.03 29.99
CA SER A 283 -1.90 -37.36 29.36
C SER A 283 -2.85 -37.38 28.16
N ARG A 284 -2.32 -37.49 26.94
CA ARG A 284 -3.13 -37.84 25.75
C ARG A 284 -2.99 -39.34 25.48
N GLY A 285 -4.11 -40.05 25.57
CA GLY A 285 -4.23 -41.43 25.10
C GLY A 285 -4.10 -41.53 23.57
N PRO A 286 -3.91 -42.74 23.02
CA PRO A 286 -3.63 -42.93 21.61
C PRO A 286 -4.81 -42.50 20.73
N MET A 287 -4.43 -41.94 19.58
CA MET A 287 -5.30 -41.47 18.51
C MET A 287 -5.96 -42.66 17.81
N ASP A 288 -7.20 -42.96 18.18
CA ASP A 288 -8.10 -43.77 17.35
C ASP A 288 -9.52 -43.19 17.43
N GLU A 289 -10.20 -43.19 16.28
CA GLU A 289 -11.60 -42.81 16.05
C GLU A 289 -11.97 -41.31 16.07
N ARG A 290 -11.65 -40.61 14.97
CA ARG A 290 -12.58 -39.62 14.39
C ARG A 290 -12.84 -39.93 12.91
N GLY A 291 -13.81 -40.82 12.70
CA GLY A 291 -14.72 -40.94 11.56
C GLY A 291 -14.16 -40.76 10.14
N GLY A 292 -13.76 -41.87 9.52
CA GLY A 292 -13.67 -41.99 8.07
C GLY A 292 -15.01 -42.37 7.44
N ALA A 293 -15.40 -41.68 6.38
CA ALA A 293 -16.40 -42.11 5.40
C ALA A 293 -15.74 -41.98 4.02
N GLY A 294 -15.70 -42.93 3.10
CA GLY A 294 -16.06 -44.34 3.06
C GLY A 294 -15.55 -44.83 1.71
N SER A 295 -14.81 -45.95 1.67
CA SER A 295 -14.48 -46.62 0.41
C SER A 295 -15.52 -47.70 0.13
N PRO A 296 -16.05 -47.85 -1.09
CA PRO A 296 -16.62 -49.12 -1.52
C PRO A 296 -15.49 -49.99 -2.09
N ARG A 297 -15.21 -51.11 -1.43
CA ARG A 297 -14.52 -52.26 -2.02
C ARG A 297 -15.52 -53.39 -2.23
N GLU A 298 -15.51 -53.95 -3.43
CA GLU A 298 -15.54 -55.39 -3.76
C GLU A 298 -15.48 -55.51 -5.29
N GLY A 299 -14.77 -56.44 -5.93
CA GLY A 299 -14.22 -57.69 -5.41
C GLY A 299 -13.06 -58.22 -6.27
N SER A 300 -12.41 -59.19 -5.67
CA SER A 300 -11.26 -59.98 -6.09
C SER A 300 -11.52 -60.93 -7.26
N GLY A 301 -10.47 -61.23 -8.03
CA GLY A 301 -10.28 -62.61 -8.52
C GLY A 301 -9.55 -62.79 -9.86
N GLY A 302 -8.25 -63.13 -9.79
CA GLY A 302 -7.73 -64.29 -10.53
C GLY A 302 -7.06 -64.09 -11.90
N GLY A 303 -5.80 -64.53 -11.99
CA GLY A 303 -5.31 -65.30 -13.14
C GLY A 303 -4.52 -64.58 -14.23
N ARG A 304 -3.19 -64.80 -14.25
CA ARG A 304 -2.37 -64.86 -15.49
C ARG A 304 -2.74 -66.15 -16.25
N PRO A 305 -2.67 -66.23 -17.60
CA PRO A 305 -1.38 -66.26 -18.31
C PRO A 305 -1.32 -65.66 -19.74
N ASP A 306 -0.07 -65.51 -20.21
CA ASP A 306 0.50 -65.40 -21.58
C ASP A 306 -0.41 -65.20 -22.82
N ARG A 307 -0.06 -64.22 -23.67
CA ARG A 307 0.60 -64.41 -24.99
C ARG A 307 0.46 -63.18 -25.92
N GLN A 308 1.60 -62.84 -26.53
CA GLN A 308 1.83 -62.40 -27.92
C GLN A 308 1.24 -61.06 -28.43
N GLY A 309 2.12 -60.26 -29.06
CA GLY A 309 1.77 -59.11 -29.92
C GLY A 309 1.04 -59.55 -31.21
N PRO A 310 0.79 -58.64 -32.18
CA PRO A 310 1.80 -57.79 -32.81
C PRO A 310 1.36 -56.32 -33.07
N SER A 311 2.26 -55.59 -33.74
CA SER A 311 2.35 -54.15 -34.03
C SER A 311 1.39 -53.62 -35.13
N PRO A 312 1.55 -52.38 -35.67
CA PRO A 312 0.50 -51.38 -35.89
C PRO A 312 -0.06 -51.35 -37.34
N PRO A 313 -0.92 -50.37 -37.66
CA PRO A 313 -0.46 -49.22 -38.44
C PRO A 313 -0.77 -47.85 -37.81
#